data_AF-A0A7J9QX51-F1
#
_entry.id   AF-A0A7J9QX51-F1
#
_cell.length_a   1.000
_cell.length_b   1.000
_cell.length_c   1.000
_cell.angle_alpha   90.00
_cell.angle_beta   90.00
_cell.angle_gamma   90.00
#
_symmetry.space_group_name_H-M   'P 1'
#
loop_
_entity.id
_entity.type
_entity.pdbx_description
1 polymer ?
#
loop_
_entity_poly.entity_id
_entity_poly.type
_entity_poly.pdbx_seq_one_letter_code
_entity_poly.pdbx_strand_id
1 'polypeptide(L)'
;MPVIELSYSRLQKLIGKVSKKQISDSLPFLGLDIESEDKDLVRIEYSPNRPDYSTDFGIALGLQGLLGIKTGLLKLTVKKSKNYSITVKPSVSKIRPFVTGIIAKNGKIDDKTIKQFMTMQEDLHFGI
;
A
#
# COMPACT_ATOMS: atom_id res chain seq x y z
N MET A 1 14.64 -8.32 0.93
CA MET A 1 13.23 -8.07 0.54
C MET A 1 12.71 -6.98 1.47
N PRO A 2 11.78 -6.12 1.04
CA PRO A 2 11.30 -5.01 1.85
C PRO A 2 10.46 -5.50 3.03
N VAL A 3 10.61 -4.80 4.17
CA VAL A 3 9.93 -5.12 5.42
C VAL A 3 9.10 -3.93 5.88
N ILE A 4 7.83 -4.17 6.22
CA ILE A 4 6.92 -3.15 6.75
C ILE A 4 6.41 -3.53 8.13
N GLU A 5 6.32 -2.54 9.00
CA GLU A 5 5.67 -2.65 10.30
C GLU A 5 4.20 -2.21 10.20
N LEU A 6 3.31 -3.04 10.74
CA LEU A 6 1.87 -2.87 10.69
C LEU A 6 1.27 -2.99 12.09
N SER A 7 0.05 -2.48 12.22
CA SER A 7 -0.74 -2.56 13.45
C SER A 7 -1.99 -3.40 13.19
N TYR A 8 -2.20 -4.45 14.00
CA TYR A 8 -3.39 -5.29 13.93
C TYR A 8 -4.66 -4.47 14.11
N SER A 9 -4.70 -3.58 15.10
CA SER A 9 -5.84 -2.71 15.35
C SER A 9 -6.16 -1.80 14.15
N ARG A 10 -5.14 -1.37 13.39
CA ARG A 10 -5.35 -0.57 12.17
C ARG A 10 -5.79 -1.43 10.99
N LEU A 11 -5.21 -2.61 10.80
CA LEU A 11 -5.68 -3.59 9.81
C LEU A 11 -7.13 -3.99 10.06
N GLN A 12 -7.53 -4.24 11.31
CA GLN A 12 -8.92 -4.54 11.66
C GLN A 12 -9.87 -3.39 11.27
N LYS A 13 -9.48 -2.13 11.48
CA LYS A 13 -10.27 -0.97 11.04
C LYS A 13 -10.43 -0.91 9.53
N LEU A 14 -9.41 -1.31 8.76
CA LEU A 14 -9.45 -1.32 7.30
C LEU A 14 -10.22 -2.51 6.73
N ILE A 15 -10.05 -3.69 7.33
CA ILE A 15 -10.61 -4.95 6.84
C ILE A 15 -12.09 -5.09 7.24
N GLY A 16 -12.40 -4.85 8.52
CA GLY A 16 -13.73 -5.07 9.10
C GLY A 16 -13.68 -5.92 10.38
N LYS A 17 -14.78 -6.64 10.69
CA LYS A 17 -14.88 -7.48 11.88
C LYS A 17 -14.06 -8.77 11.70
N VAL A 18 -12.77 -8.70 12.01
CA VAL A 18 -11.83 -9.84 12.01
C VAL A 18 -11.00 -9.83 13.29
N SER A 19 -10.62 -11.01 13.78
CA SER A 19 -9.72 -11.14 14.93
C SER A 19 -8.25 -10.99 14.52
N LYS A 20 -7.37 -10.60 15.46
CA LYS A 20 -5.91 -10.62 15.25
C LYS A 20 -5.44 -11.99 14.73
N LYS A 21 -5.93 -13.07 15.33
CA LYS A 21 -5.55 -14.44 14.96
C LYS A 21 -5.91 -14.74 13.50
N GLN A 22 -7.13 -14.39 13.07
CA GLN A 22 -7.53 -14.54 11.67
C GLN A 22 -6.63 -13.75 10.71
N ILE A 23 -6.20 -12.54 11.08
CA ILE A 23 -5.26 -11.76 10.26
C ILE A 23 -3.91 -12.47 10.19
N SER A 24 -3.29 -12.78 11.34
CA SER A 24 -1.98 -13.46 11.42
C SER A 24 -1.98 -14.77 10.62
N ASP A 25 -2.98 -15.63 10.85
CA ASP A 25 -3.13 -16.92 10.16
C ASP A 25 -3.34 -16.73 8.64
N SER A 26 -3.83 -15.57 8.18
CA SER A 26 -4.10 -15.28 6.75
C SER A 26 -2.94 -14.62 6.00
N LEU A 27 -2.03 -13.94 6.69
CA LEU A 27 -0.92 -13.21 6.06
C LEU A 27 -0.06 -14.11 5.14
N PRO A 28 0.36 -15.33 5.56
CA PRO A 28 1.17 -16.20 4.70
C PRO A 28 0.49 -16.60 3.40
N PHE A 29 -0.84 -16.71 3.36
CA PHE A 29 -1.59 -17.03 2.15
C PHE A 29 -1.57 -15.91 1.09
N LEU A 30 -1.18 -14.69 1.48
CA LEU A 30 -0.90 -13.60 0.55
C LEU A 30 0.57 -13.57 0.08
N GLY A 31 1.40 -14.52 0.51
CA GLY A 31 2.84 -14.53 0.29
C GLY A 31 3.58 -13.49 1.12
N LEU A 32 3.10 -13.26 2.35
CA LEU A 32 3.70 -12.33 3.32
C LEU A 32 4.36 -13.15 4.43
N ASP A 33 5.66 -12.96 4.61
CA ASP A 33 6.43 -13.66 5.64
C ASP A 33 6.47 -12.83 6.92
N ILE A 34 6.11 -13.45 8.05
CA ILE A 34 6.05 -12.77 9.34
C ILE A 34 7.45 -12.82 9.98
N GLU A 35 8.11 -11.68 10.05
CA GLU A 35 9.44 -11.52 10.68
C GLU A 35 9.34 -11.49 12.21
N SER A 36 8.34 -10.79 12.73
CA SER A 36 8.11 -10.70 14.18
C SER A 36 6.70 -10.25 14.50
N GLU A 37 6.20 -10.69 15.66
CA GLU A 37 4.95 -10.21 16.24
C GLU A 37 5.16 -9.77 17.69
N ASP A 38 4.70 -8.57 18.02
CA ASP A 38 4.63 -8.08 19.40
C ASP A 38 3.31 -7.35 19.64
N LYS A 39 2.42 -7.97 20.44
CA LYS A 39 1.11 -7.41 20.82
C LYS A 39 0.29 -6.93 19.62
N ASP A 40 0.24 -5.62 19.38
CA ASP A 40 -0.50 -5.00 18.27
C ASP A 40 0.35 -4.86 17.00
N LEU A 41 1.67 -4.98 17.08
CA LEU A 41 2.58 -4.79 15.98
C LEU A 41 2.95 -6.11 15.32
N VAL A 42 3.06 -6.08 14.00
CA VAL A 42 3.59 -7.17 13.18
C VAL A 42 4.53 -6.59 12.14
N ARG A 43 5.71 -7.19 12.01
CA ARG A 43 6.65 -6.89 10.93
C ARG A 43 6.52 -7.98 9.90
N ILE A 44 6.28 -7.59 8.66
CA ILE A 44 6.17 -8.53 7.56
C ILE A 44 7.14 -8.19 6.44
N GLU A 45 7.70 -9.22 5.84
CA GLU A 45 8.41 -9.17 4.59
C GLU A 45 7.42 -9.41 3.44
N TYR A 46 7.53 -8.64 2.36
CA TYR A 46 6.69 -8.80 1.18
C TYR A 46 7.52 -8.93 -0.10
N SER A 47 6.94 -9.59 -1.11
CA SER A 47 7.59 -9.73 -2.41
C SER A 47 7.76 -8.37 -3.10
N PRO A 48 8.97 -8.04 -3.60
CA PRO A 48 9.21 -6.82 -4.38
C PRO A 48 8.31 -6.73 -5.64
N ASN A 49 7.91 -7.88 -6.19
CA ASN A 49 6.95 -7.98 -7.30
C ASN A 49 5.51 -7.56 -6.91
N ARG A 50 5.24 -7.30 -5.62
CA ARG A 50 3.95 -6.87 -5.06
C ARG A 50 4.13 -5.57 -4.29
N PRO A 51 4.53 -4.47 -4.95
CA PRO A 51 4.73 -3.18 -4.28
C PRO A 51 3.42 -2.61 -3.71
N ASP A 52 2.27 -3.15 -4.10
CA ASP A 52 1.00 -2.84 -3.46
C ASP A 52 0.95 -3.26 -1.97
N TYR A 53 1.76 -4.24 -1.54
CA TYR A 53 1.88 -4.64 -0.14
C TYR A 53 2.83 -3.77 0.71
N SER A 54 3.40 -2.72 0.14
CA SER A 54 4.21 -1.71 0.86
C SER A 54 3.41 -0.80 1.81
N THR A 55 2.10 -1.03 1.96
CA THR A 55 1.24 -0.27 2.86
C THR A 55 0.21 -1.19 3.49
N ASP A 56 -0.31 -0.78 4.66
CA ASP A 56 -1.39 -1.50 5.31
C ASP A 56 -2.69 -1.51 4.48
N PHE A 57 -2.93 -0.48 3.66
CA PHE A 57 -4.06 -0.42 2.74
C PHE A 57 -4.05 -1.55 1.72
N GLY A 58 -2.92 -1.80 1.05
CA GLY A 58 -2.84 -2.85 0.04
C GLY A 58 -2.92 -4.25 0.65
N ILE A 59 -2.31 -4.46 1.82
CA ILE A 59 -2.42 -5.72 2.56
C ILE A 59 -3.86 -5.94 3.02
N ALA A 60 -4.51 -4.92 3.56
CA ALA A 60 -5.91 -5.00 3.98
C ALA A 60 -6.84 -5.34 2.80
N LEU A 61 -6.61 -4.77 1.60
CA LEU A 61 -7.36 -5.13 0.40
C LEU A 61 -7.16 -6.60 0.02
N GLY A 62 -5.91 -7.11 0.10
CA GLY A 62 -5.63 -8.53 -0.11
C GLY A 62 -6.36 -9.42 0.89
N LEU A 63 -6.30 -9.08 2.17
CA LEU A 63 -6.97 -9.81 3.25
C LEU A 63 -8.50 -9.78 3.10
N GLN A 64 -9.08 -8.65 2.69
CA GLN A 64 -10.52 -8.56 2.41
C GLN A 64 -10.96 -9.51 1.31
N GLY A 65 -10.16 -9.65 0.25
CA GLY A 65 -10.42 -10.59 -0.83
C GLY A 65 -10.30 -12.03 -0.37
N LEU A 66 -9.22 -12.36 0.33
CA LEU A 66 -8.92 -13.71 0.84
C LEU A 66 -9.97 -14.19 1.85
N LEU A 67 -10.42 -13.31 2.74
CA LEU A 67 -11.44 -13.61 3.76
C LEU A 67 -12.88 -13.51 3.22
N GLY A 68 -13.07 -13.21 1.92
CA GLY A 68 -14.39 -13.10 1.30
C GLY A 68 -15.23 -11.89 1.75
N ILE A 69 -14.62 -10.90 2.42
CA ILE A 69 -15.30 -9.71 2.94
C ILE A 69 -15.66 -8.75 1.82
N LYS A 70 -14.70 -8.50 0.92
CA LYS A 70 -14.90 -7.66 -0.27
C LYS A 70 -14.14 -8.28 -1.43
N THR A 71 -14.88 -8.83 -2.37
CA THR A 71 -14.34 -9.55 -3.52
C THR A 71 -14.52 -8.75 -4.82
N GLY A 72 -13.79 -9.16 -5.85
CA GLY A 72 -13.84 -8.52 -7.17
C GLY A 72 -12.98 -7.24 -7.26
N LEU A 73 -13.12 -6.54 -8.39
CA LEU A 73 -12.29 -5.40 -8.74
C LEU A 73 -12.61 -4.18 -7.85
N LEU A 74 -11.57 -3.57 -7.27
CA LEU A 74 -11.68 -2.27 -6.61
C LEU A 74 -11.99 -1.18 -7.66
N LYS A 75 -13.22 -0.66 -7.63
CA LYS A 75 -13.62 0.47 -8.50
C LYS A 75 -13.13 1.78 -7.93
N LEU A 76 -12.15 2.40 -8.60
CA LEU A 76 -11.67 3.75 -8.28
C LEU A 76 -12.36 4.79 -9.17
N THR A 77 -12.95 5.82 -8.57
CA THR A 77 -13.53 6.94 -9.31
C THR A 77 -12.45 7.99 -9.58
N VAL A 78 -11.90 7.99 -10.79
CA VAL A 78 -10.91 8.99 -11.23
C VAL A 78 -11.62 10.07 -12.05
N LYS A 79 -11.51 11.33 -11.61
CA LYS A 79 -12.08 12.48 -12.32
C LYS A 79 -10.99 13.22 -13.09
N LYS A 80 -11.24 13.50 -14.37
CA LYS A 80 -10.36 14.36 -15.18
C LYS A 80 -10.47 15.81 -14.69
N SER A 81 -9.33 16.49 -14.56
CA SER A 81 -9.27 17.91 -14.22
C SER A 81 -8.34 18.63 -15.19
N LYS A 82 -8.74 19.81 -15.65
CA LYS A 82 -7.88 20.71 -16.45
C LYS A 82 -7.10 21.70 -15.59
N ASN A 83 -7.36 21.74 -14.28
CA ASN A 83 -6.75 22.72 -13.37
C ASN A 83 -5.30 22.38 -13.00
N TYR A 84 -4.86 21.17 -13.32
CA TYR A 84 -3.53 20.67 -13.01
C TYR A 84 -2.96 20.04 -14.27
N SER A 85 -1.91 20.64 -14.82
CA SER A 85 -1.23 20.17 -16.02
C SER A 85 0.23 19.86 -15.70
N ILE A 86 0.71 18.74 -16.24
CA ILE A 86 2.13 18.38 -16.27
C ILE A 86 2.55 18.42 -17.73
N THR A 87 3.63 19.13 -18.03
CA THR A 87 4.14 19.26 -19.40
C THR A 87 5.61 18.87 -19.43
N VAL A 88 5.95 17.93 -20.29
CA VAL A 88 7.34 17.50 -20.52
C VAL A 88 7.95 18.36 -21.62
N LYS A 89 9.04 19.06 -21.29
CA LYS A 89 9.76 19.86 -22.29
C LYS A 89 10.66 18.97 -23.15
N PRO A 90 10.85 19.27 -24.45
CA PRO A 90 11.74 18.50 -25.33
C PRO A 90 13.18 18.37 -24.81
N SER A 91 13.64 19.33 -23.99
CA SER A 91 14.99 19.33 -23.41
C SER A 91 15.32 18.12 -22.55
N VAL A 92 14.32 17.40 -22.00
CA VAL A 92 14.55 16.20 -21.18
C VAL A 92 14.30 14.88 -21.94
N SER A 93 13.98 14.96 -23.24
CA SER A 93 13.59 13.80 -24.06
C SER A 93 14.63 12.67 -24.09
N LYS A 94 15.92 13.02 -24.02
CA LYS A 94 17.03 12.04 -24.03
C LYS A 94 17.43 11.52 -22.65
N ILE A 95 16.90 12.10 -21.57
CA ILE A 95 17.32 11.79 -20.19
C ILE A 95 16.18 11.14 -19.40
N ARG A 96 15.02 11.81 -19.31
CA ARG A 96 13.84 11.33 -18.58
C ARG A 96 12.56 11.82 -19.27
N PRO A 97 12.13 11.15 -20.36
CA PRO A 97 11.07 11.64 -21.25
C PRO A 97 9.65 11.54 -20.68
N PHE A 98 9.44 10.79 -19.60
CA PHE A 98 8.10 10.51 -19.08
C PHE A 98 7.95 10.99 -17.64
N VAL A 99 6.82 11.65 -17.38
CA VAL A 99 6.34 11.95 -16.04
C VAL A 99 4.82 11.84 -16.06
N THR A 100 4.28 11.31 -14.97
CA THR A 100 2.84 11.18 -14.74
C THR A 100 2.56 11.54 -13.29
N GLY A 101 1.29 11.80 -12.98
CA GLY A 101 0.87 12.13 -11.63
C GLY A 101 -0.63 12.06 -11.47
N ILE A 102 -1.05 11.87 -10.22
CA ILE A 102 -2.45 11.93 -9.81
C ILE A 102 -2.56 12.92 -8.65
N ILE A 103 -3.75 13.46 -8.43
CA ILE A 103 -4.05 14.31 -7.28
C ILE A 103 -5.13 13.63 -6.46
N ALA A 104 -4.77 13.18 -5.26
CA ALA A 104 -5.71 12.73 -4.25
C ALA A 104 -6.09 13.91 -3.36
N LYS A 105 -7.39 14.16 -3.19
CA LYS A 105 -7.92 15.25 -2.35
C LYS A 105 -8.82 14.68 -1.27
N ASN A 106 -9.00 15.45 -0.19
CA ASN A 106 -9.92 15.15 0.90
C ASN A 106 -9.60 13.86 1.69
N GLY A 107 -8.33 13.44 1.69
CA GLY A 107 -7.84 12.37 2.56
C GLY A 107 -7.46 12.92 3.93
N LYS A 108 -7.64 12.11 4.98
CA LYS A 108 -7.01 12.34 6.28
C LYS A 108 -5.74 11.51 6.32
N ILE A 109 -4.61 12.16 6.60
CA ILE A 109 -3.31 11.51 6.69
C ILE A 109 -2.83 11.67 8.13
N ASP A 110 -2.45 10.56 8.75
CA ASP A 110 -1.81 10.52 10.05
C ASP A 110 -0.32 10.19 9.91
N ASP A 111 0.45 10.35 10.99
CA ASP A 111 1.89 10.13 11.00
C ASP A 111 2.29 8.73 10.53
N LYS A 112 1.47 7.72 10.85
CA LYS A 112 1.70 6.32 10.42
C LYS A 112 1.59 6.20 8.90
N THR A 113 0.57 6.83 8.30
CA THR A 113 0.39 6.83 6.85
C THR A 113 1.52 7.59 6.14
N ILE A 114 1.97 8.71 6.70
CA ILE A 114 3.12 9.47 6.15
C ILE A 114 4.37 8.59 6.13
N LYS A 115 4.67 7.92 7.25
CA LYS A 115 5.84 7.03 7.34
C LYS A 115 5.77 5.91 6.30
N GLN A 116 4.61 5.28 6.12
CA GLN A 116 4.43 4.24 5.11
C GLN A 116 4.62 4.78 3.68
N PHE A 117 4.14 5.98 3.37
CA PHE A 117 4.38 6.60 2.05
C PHE A 117 5.86 6.93 1.82
N MET A 118 6.58 7.35 2.86
CA MET A 118 8.03 7.58 2.76
C MET A 118 8.77 6.27 2.52
N THR A 119 8.49 5.24 3.31
CA THR A 119 9.10 3.91 3.13
C THR A 119 8.80 3.34 1.75
N MET A 120 7.53 3.36 1.31
CA MET A 120 7.15 2.92 -0.04
C MET A 120 7.90 3.70 -1.13
N GLN A 121 8.10 5.01 -0.96
CA GLN A 121 8.88 5.81 -1.91
C GLN A 121 10.35 5.37 -1.94
N GLU A 122 10.99 5.22 -0.78
CA GLU A 122 12.39 4.81 -0.66
C GLU A 122 12.60 3.44 -1.27
N ASP A 123 11.75 2.49 -0.91
CA ASP A 123 11.72 1.16 -1.44
C ASP A 123 11.65 1.18 -2.99
N LEU A 124 10.61 1.81 -3.56
CA LEU A 124 10.45 1.91 -5.02
C LEU A 124 11.63 2.64 -5.69
N HIS A 125 12.27 3.57 -4.99
CA HIS A 125 13.45 4.28 -5.49
C HIS A 125 14.67 3.38 -5.57
N PHE A 126 14.88 2.50 -4.57
CA PHE A 126 15.96 1.52 -4.56
C PHE A 126 15.72 0.32 -5.47
N GLY A 127 14.55 0.27 -6.13
CA GLY A 127 14.24 -0.78 -7.11
C GLY A 127 13.88 -2.10 -6.46
N ILE A 128 13.13 -2.05 -5.35
CA ILE A 128 12.30 -3.21 -5.01
C ILE A 128 11.32 -3.48 -6.17
#